data_AF-A0A402AL52-F1
#
_entry.id   AF-A0A402AL52-F1
#
_cell.length_a   1.000
_cell.length_b   1.000
_cell.length_c   1.000
_cell.angle_alpha   90.00
_cell.angle_beta   90.00
_cell.angle_gamma   90.00
#
_symmetry.space_group_name_H-M   'P 1'
#
loop_
_entity.id
_entity.type
_entity.pdbx_description
1 polymer ?
#
loop_
_entity_poly.entity_id
_entity_poly.type
_entity_poly.pdbx_seq_one_letter_code
_entity_poly.pdbx_strand_id
1 'polypeptide(L)'
;MGGGDGAGGLHAAVRAISQAHLPVQLLVVTGRNKKLYAQLQRTRARLHVPAHIFGFVHNMPELMHASDVIITKAGPGTICEALSCELPIILSGYVPGQEEGNIDYVVHNEVGVLALDSNTLTDALRRLIKPGSPELRRWVANARELSRPASSFDIGAKILSFLPERGEPVSGRRKAHIRFNIGCLDAFSRRFVFAVYIATCQRPLQKTLWYAASRRRKISLMRCRNSRGGYRVVI
;
A
#
# COMPACT_ATOMS: atom_id res chain seq x y z
N MET A 1 1.96 0.33 -7.82
CA MET A 1 2.76 1.56 -7.85
C MET A 1 4.22 1.20 -8.01
N GLY A 2 5.00 2.07 -8.64
CA GLY A 2 6.46 1.92 -8.70
C GLY A 2 7.23 2.58 -7.54
N GLY A 3 6.59 2.78 -6.38
CA GLY A 3 7.11 3.68 -5.34
C GLY A 3 7.17 5.15 -5.79
N GLY A 4 7.80 6.01 -4.98
CA GLY A 4 7.90 7.46 -5.25
C GLY A 4 8.53 7.83 -6.60
N ASP A 5 9.35 6.94 -7.16
CA ASP A 5 10.15 7.13 -8.38
C ASP A 5 9.60 6.39 -9.62
N GLY A 6 8.48 5.68 -9.49
CA GLY A 6 7.87 4.97 -10.63
C GLY A 6 8.72 3.84 -11.21
N ALA A 7 9.59 3.22 -10.41
CA ALA A 7 10.42 2.08 -10.79
C ALA A 7 9.66 0.75 -10.61
N GLY A 8 9.87 -0.25 -11.47
CA GLY A 8 9.28 -1.59 -11.31
C GLY A 8 8.32 -2.04 -12.42
N GLY A 9 8.67 -1.82 -13.68
CA GLY A 9 7.96 -2.45 -14.80
C GLY A 9 6.53 -1.93 -15.07
N LEU A 10 6.14 -0.79 -14.48
CA LEU A 10 4.80 -0.21 -14.59
C LEU A 10 4.29 -0.11 -16.05
N HIS A 11 5.12 0.37 -16.97
CA HIS A 11 4.77 0.44 -18.39
C HIS A 11 4.49 -0.96 -19.00
N ALA A 12 5.28 -1.96 -18.63
CA ALA A 12 5.09 -3.32 -19.11
C ALA A 12 3.80 -3.93 -18.54
N ALA A 13 3.52 -3.74 -17.25
CA ALA A 13 2.28 -4.18 -16.61
C ALA A 13 1.04 -3.56 -17.28
N VAL A 14 1.03 -2.24 -17.50
CA VAL A 14 -0.07 -1.55 -18.19
C VAL A 14 -0.29 -2.12 -19.59
N ARG A 15 0.79 -2.34 -20.36
CA ARG A 15 0.70 -2.94 -21.70
C ARG A 15 0.19 -4.38 -21.66
N ALA A 16 0.70 -5.20 -20.75
CA ALA A 16 0.31 -6.60 -20.60
C ALA A 16 -1.19 -6.72 -20.30
N ILE A 17 -1.69 -5.96 -19.33
CA ILE A 17 -3.11 -5.95 -18.96
C ILE A 17 -3.98 -5.47 -20.12
N SER A 18 -3.55 -4.41 -20.81
CA SER A 18 -4.23 -3.93 -22.01
C SER A 18 -4.30 -5.01 -23.08
N GLN A 19 -3.21 -5.71 -23.37
CA GLN A 19 -3.17 -6.76 -24.40
C GLN A 19 -3.95 -8.03 -24.01
N ALA A 20 -4.11 -8.29 -22.71
CA ALA A 20 -4.89 -9.40 -22.20
C ALA A 20 -6.42 -9.22 -22.33
N HIS A 21 -6.89 -8.04 -22.78
CA HIS A 21 -8.32 -7.70 -22.97
C HIS A 21 -9.18 -8.01 -21.75
N LEU A 22 -8.62 -7.82 -20.56
CA LEU A 22 -9.32 -8.07 -19.30
C LEU A 22 -10.40 -7.01 -19.07
N PRO A 23 -11.56 -7.37 -18.48
CA PRO A 23 -12.66 -6.44 -18.22
C PRO A 23 -12.35 -5.55 -17.00
N VAL A 24 -11.29 -4.75 -17.10
CA VAL A 24 -10.76 -3.90 -16.04
C VAL A 24 -10.64 -2.44 -16.46
N GLN A 25 -10.61 -1.55 -15.48
CA GLN A 25 -10.20 -0.17 -15.61
C GLN A 25 -8.92 0.06 -14.80
N LEU A 26 -7.96 0.77 -15.36
CA LEU A 26 -6.68 1.07 -14.73
C LEU A 26 -6.67 2.47 -14.10
N LEU A 27 -6.22 2.54 -12.85
CA LEU A 27 -5.82 3.78 -12.17
C LEU A 27 -4.29 3.74 -12.00
N VAL A 28 -3.57 4.38 -12.91
CA VAL A 28 -2.10 4.29 -12.97
C VAL A 28 -1.47 5.50 -12.29
N VAL A 29 -0.68 5.29 -11.25
CA VAL A 29 0.02 6.34 -10.50
C VAL A 29 1.51 6.25 -10.76
N THR A 30 2.04 7.20 -11.54
CA THR A 30 3.47 7.22 -11.91
C THR A 30 4.36 7.93 -10.88
N GLY A 31 3.78 8.50 -9.82
CA GLY A 31 4.52 9.22 -8.79
C GLY A 31 5.28 10.41 -9.37
N ARG A 32 6.55 10.58 -9.01
CA ARG A 32 7.40 11.67 -9.50
C ARG A 32 8.02 11.39 -10.88
N ASN A 33 7.77 10.21 -11.47
CA ASN A 33 8.31 9.84 -12.77
C ASN A 33 7.59 10.55 -13.93
N LYS A 34 7.96 11.81 -14.17
CA LYS A 34 7.37 12.66 -15.23
C LYS A 34 7.57 12.08 -16.64
N LYS A 35 8.69 11.38 -16.87
CA LYS A 35 8.99 10.73 -18.15
C LYS A 35 7.98 9.61 -18.44
N LEU A 36 7.76 8.73 -17.47
CA LEU A 36 6.79 7.65 -17.57
C LEU A 36 5.35 8.18 -17.69
N TYR A 37 4.99 9.20 -16.91
CA TYR A 37 3.70 9.89 -17.03
C TYR A 37 3.44 10.36 -18.46
N ALA A 38 4.39 11.12 -19.03
CA ALA A 38 4.26 11.63 -20.39
C ALA A 38 4.20 10.50 -21.43
N GLN A 39 4.99 9.44 -21.25
CA GLN A 39 4.98 8.28 -22.14
C GLN A 39 3.62 7.58 -22.14
N LEU A 40 3.08 7.26 -20.96
CA LEU A 40 1.79 6.58 -20.83
C LEU A 40 0.65 7.46 -21.33
N GLN A 41 0.69 8.77 -21.10
CA GLN A 41 -0.34 9.68 -21.59
C GLN A 41 -0.41 9.71 -23.13
N ARG A 42 0.74 9.65 -23.82
CA ARG A 42 0.80 9.58 -25.29
C ARG A 42 0.25 8.27 -25.84
N THR A 43 0.46 7.16 -25.13
CA THR A 43 0.01 5.83 -25.57
C THR A 43 -1.36 5.44 -25.05
N ARG A 44 -1.97 6.24 -24.16
CA ARG A 44 -3.25 5.97 -23.50
C ARG A 44 -4.38 5.60 -24.46
N ALA A 45 -4.51 6.33 -25.57
CA ALA A 45 -5.56 6.10 -26.56
C ALA A 45 -5.41 4.77 -27.32
N ARG A 46 -4.24 4.12 -27.24
CA ARG A 46 -3.97 2.82 -27.86
C ARG A 46 -4.23 1.64 -26.91
N LEU A 47 -4.59 1.91 -25.65
CA LEU A 47 -4.91 0.86 -24.69
C LEU A 47 -6.30 0.29 -24.98
N HIS A 48 -6.44 -1.02 -24.86
CA HIS A 48 -7.72 -1.74 -25.04
C HIS A 48 -8.58 -1.72 -23.76
N VAL A 49 -8.08 -1.10 -22.69
CA VAL A 49 -8.77 -0.95 -21.39
C VAL A 49 -8.84 0.53 -21.00
N PRO A 50 -9.92 1.00 -20.36
CA PRO A 50 -9.98 2.35 -19.82
C PRO A 50 -8.84 2.59 -18.82
N ALA A 51 -8.09 3.69 -18.99
CA ALA A 51 -6.97 4.01 -18.13
C ALA A 51 -6.98 5.49 -17.72
N HIS A 52 -6.85 5.74 -16.42
CA HIS A 52 -6.61 7.06 -15.84
C HIS A 52 -5.17 7.11 -15.36
N ILE A 53 -4.38 8.03 -15.92
CA ILE A 53 -2.96 8.15 -15.61
C ILE A 53 -2.77 9.39 -14.76
N PHE A 54 -2.19 9.20 -13.58
CA PHE A 54 -1.90 10.20 -12.58
C PHE A 54 -0.39 10.35 -12.42
N GLY A 55 0.07 11.57 -12.14
CA GLY A 55 1.44 11.84 -11.70
C GLY A 55 1.61 11.54 -10.22
N PHE A 56 2.12 12.51 -9.46
CA PHE A 56 2.13 12.45 -8.01
C PHE A 56 0.74 12.78 -7.47
N VAL A 57 0.25 12.00 -6.49
CA VAL A 57 -1.08 12.16 -5.89
C VAL A 57 -0.97 12.34 -4.38
N HIS A 58 -1.85 13.15 -3.80
CA HIS A 58 -1.96 13.34 -2.35
C HIS A 58 -3.11 12.56 -1.73
N ASN A 59 -3.95 11.95 -2.57
CA ASN A 59 -5.18 11.24 -2.22
C ASN A 59 -5.08 9.75 -2.56
N MET A 60 -3.94 9.14 -2.22
CA MET A 60 -3.72 7.71 -2.48
C MET A 60 -4.74 6.80 -1.78
N PRO A 61 -5.14 7.06 -0.52
CA PRO A 61 -6.17 6.27 0.15
C PRO A 61 -7.50 6.24 -0.61
N GLU A 62 -7.89 7.35 -1.25
CA GLU A 62 -9.11 7.43 -2.05
C GLU A 62 -9.01 6.54 -3.30
N LEU A 63 -7.86 6.51 -3.97
CA LEU A 63 -7.63 5.66 -5.14
C LEU A 63 -7.60 4.17 -4.75
N MET A 64 -6.96 3.84 -3.63
CA MET A 64 -6.94 2.49 -3.09
C MET A 64 -8.36 2.01 -2.74
N HIS A 65 -9.15 2.78 -1.99
CA HIS A 65 -10.55 2.41 -1.67
C HIS A 65 -11.49 2.36 -2.88
N ALA A 66 -11.13 3.01 -3.98
CA ALA A 66 -11.84 2.94 -5.25
C ALA A 66 -11.40 1.75 -6.12
N SER A 67 -10.42 0.96 -5.70
CA SER A 67 -9.88 -0.17 -6.46
C SER A 67 -10.31 -1.50 -5.85
N ASP A 68 -10.15 -2.57 -6.63
CA ASP A 68 -10.48 -3.94 -6.25
C ASP A 68 -9.20 -4.81 -6.13
N VAL A 69 -8.12 -4.43 -6.80
CA VAL A 69 -6.77 -5.06 -6.74
C VAL A 69 -5.70 -3.96 -6.86
N ILE A 70 -4.57 -4.12 -6.18
CA ILE A 70 -3.37 -3.28 -6.37
C ILE A 70 -2.23 -4.08 -6.99
N ILE A 71 -1.54 -3.49 -7.95
CA ILE A 71 -0.31 -4.04 -8.53
C ILE A 71 0.83 -3.10 -8.15
N THR A 72 1.88 -3.60 -7.49
CA THR A 72 2.93 -2.73 -6.92
C THR A 72 4.23 -3.47 -6.64
N LYS A 73 5.33 -2.76 -6.41
CA LYS A 73 6.53 -3.37 -5.82
C LYS A 73 6.29 -3.82 -4.37
N ALA A 74 7.13 -4.70 -3.85
CA ALA A 74 7.12 -5.21 -2.47
C ALA A 74 7.60 -4.17 -1.41
N GLY A 75 7.20 -2.91 -1.58
CA GLY A 75 7.49 -1.84 -0.64
C GLY A 75 6.62 -1.98 0.63
N PRO A 76 7.22 -1.98 1.83
CA PRO A 76 6.50 -2.30 3.07
C PRO A 76 5.39 -1.29 3.38
N GLY A 77 5.62 0.01 3.14
CA GLY A 77 4.60 1.04 3.35
C GLY A 77 3.36 0.82 2.48
N THR A 78 3.54 0.57 1.18
CA THR A 78 2.43 0.31 0.26
C THR A 78 1.71 -1.00 0.57
N ILE A 79 2.41 -2.03 1.04
CA ILE A 79 1.77 -3.27 1.52
C ILE A 79 0.87 -2.96 2.71
N CYS A 80 1.36 -2.26 3.73
CA CYS A 80 0.54 -1.88 4.90
C CYS A 80 -0.68 -1.01 4.51
N GLU A 81 -0.50 -0.07 3.59
CA GLU A 81 -1.60 0.77 3.06
C GLU A 81 -2.64 -0.07 2.30
N ALA A 82 -2.20 -1.02 1.46
CA ALA A 82 -3.07 -1.92 0.73
C ALA A 82 -3.90 -2.81 1.67
N LEU A 83 -3.28 -3.41 2.69
CA LEU A 83 -3.97 -4.20 3.71
C LEU A 83 -4.96 -3.33 4.50
N SER A 84 -4.59 -2.09 4.82
CA SER A 84 -5.49 -1.11 5.45
C SER A 84 -6.70 -0.76 4.60
N CYS A 85 -6.59 -0.91 3.27
CA CYS A 85 -7.67 -0.71 2.32
C CYS A 85 -8.36 -2.01 1.90
N GLU A 86 -8.03 -3.15 2.52
CA GLU A 86 -8.54 -4.49 2.17
C GLU A 86 -8.28 -4.86 0.70
N LEU A 87 -7.13 -4.42 0.15
CA LEU A 87 -6.76 -4.64 -1.24
C LEU A 87 -5.83 -5.84 -1.41
N PRO A 88 -6.23 -6.83 -2.20
CA PRO A 88 -5.35 -7.91 -2.63
C PRO A 88 -4.21 -7.39 -3.52
N ILE A 89 -3.02 -7.97 -3.36
CA ILE A 89 -1.76 -7.40 -3.87
C ILE A 89 -1.14 -8.31 -4.95
N ILE A 90 -0.81 -7.74 -6.11
CA ILE A 90 0.08 -8.39 -7.08
C ILE A 90 1.42 -7.68 -7.04
N LEU A 91 2.44 -8.37 -6.55
CA LEU A 91 3.79 -7.84 -6.45
C LEU A 91 4.49 -7.91 -7.80
N SER A 92 4.73 -6.76 -8.44
CA SER A 92 5.34 -6.68 -9.78
C SER A 92 6.85 -6.48 -9.76
N GLY A 93 7.47 -6.54 -8.58
CA GLY A 93 8.91 -6.35 -8.40
C GLY A 93 9.27 -6.08 -6.95
N TYR A 94 10.56 -6.04 -6.66
CA TYR A 94 11.11 -5.81 -5.33
C TYR A 94 12.55 -5.30 -5.44
N VAL A 95 13.12 -4.81 -4.34
CA VAL A 95 14.54 -4.45 -4.24
C VAL A 95 15.30 -5.63 -3.63
N PRO A 96 16.19 -6.28 -4.41
CA PRO A 96 16.97 -7.41 -3.91
C PRO A 96 17.81 -7.04 -2.68
N GLY A 97 17.85 -7.93 -1.69
CA GLY A 97 18.51 -7.78 -0.41
C GLY A 97 17.76 -6.92 0.61
N GLN A 98 16.58 -6.39 0.28
CA GLN A 98 15.79 -5.52 1.17
C GLN A 98 14.33 -5.94 1.33
N GLU A 99 13.71 -6.48 0.28
CA GLU A 99 12.26 -6.63 0.20
C GLU A 99 11.78 -8.09 0.09
N GLU A 100 12.68 -9.07 0.11
CA GLU A 100 12.35 -10.50 0.02
C GLU A 100 11.38 -10.95 1.13
N GLY A 101 11.63 -10.54 2.38
CA GLY A 101 10.75 -10.87 3.49
C GLY A 101 9.34 -10.28 3.35
N ASN A 102 9.17 -9.19 2.58
CA ASN A 102 7.85 -8.62 2.30
C ASN A 102 7.08 -9.48 1.28
N ILE A 103 7.79 -10.14 0.36
CA ILE A 103 7.18 -11.08 -0.58
C ILE A 103 6.65 -12.28 0.20
N ASP A 104 7.49 -12.87 1.05
CA ASP A 104 7.12 -14.01 1.89
C ASP A 104 5.91 -13.67 2.77
N TYR A 105 5.90 -12.47 3.37
CA TYR A 105 4.77 -12.00 4.16
C TYR A 105 3.46 -11.94 3.35
N VAL A 106 3.50 -11.39 2.13
CA VAL A 106 2.30 -11.27 1.27
C VAL A 106 1.80 -12.63 0.79
N VAL A 107 2.71 -13.52 0.38
CA VAL A 107 2.37 -14.84 -0.18
C VAL A 107 1.90 -15.79 0.93
N HIS A 108 2.62 -15.85 2.05
CA HIS A 108 2.32 -16.78 3.15
C HIS A 108 0.95 -16.50 3.79
N ASN A 109 0.57 -15.24 3.92
CA ASN A 109 -0.73 -14.86 4.48
C ASN A 109 -1.87 -14.88 3.44
N GLU A 110 -1.61 -15.34 2.21
CA GLU A 110 -2.56 -15.36 1.10
C GLU A 110 -3.27 -14.00 0.91
N VAL A 111 -2.52 -12.90 0.90
CA VAL A 111 -3.04 -11.55 0.59
C VAL A 111 -2.54 -11.04 -0.76
N GLY A 112 -1.72 -11.84 -1.44
CA GLY A 112 -1.20 -11.51 -2.74
C GLY A 112 -0.27 -12.56 -3.33
N VAL A 113 0.34 -12.22 -4.46
CA VAL A 113 1.27 -13.09 -5.20
C VAL A 113 2.39 -12.28 -5.83
N LEU A 114 3.56 -12.90 -6.01
CA LEU A 114 4.65 -12.36 -6.82
C LEU A 114 4.44 -12.66 -8.30
N ALA A 115 4.51 -11.64 -9.14
CA ALA A 115 4.39 -11.73 -10.59
C ALA A 115 5.42 -10.84 -11.28
N LEU A 116 6.60 -11.40 -11.56
CA LEU A 116 7.73 -10.66 -12.16
C LEU A 116 7.61 -10.51 -13.68
N ASP A 117 6.84 -11.39 -14.32
CA ASP A 117 6.60 -11.38 -15.76
C ASP A 117 5.13 -11.07 -16.11
N SER A 118 4.90 -10.73 -17.38
CA SER A 118 3.59 -10.29 -17.87
C SER A 118 2.54 -11.41 -17.86
N ASN A 119 2.92 -12.67 -18.06
CA ASN A 119 1.97 -13.78 -18.08
C ASN A 119 1.49 -14.07 -16.67
N THR A 120 2.41 -14.24 -15.72
CA THR A 120 2.07 -14.46 -14.31
C THR A 120 1.20 -13.32 -13.75
N LEU A 121 1.50 -12.08 -14.13
CA LEU A 121 0.73 -10.91 -13.70
C LEU A 121 -0.70 -10.93 -14.25
N THR A 122 -0.85 -11.18 -15.56
CA THR A 122 -2.17 -11.19 -16.20
C THR A 122 -3.01 -12.39 -15.79
N ASP A 123 -2.39 -13.55 -15.53
CA ASP A 123 -3.06 -14.74 -15.00
C ASP A 123 -3.53 -14.55 -13.57
N ALA A 124 -2.68 -13.98 -12.71
CA ALA A 124 -3.07 -13.63 -11.35
C ALA A 124 -4.26 -12.67 -11.35
N LEU A 125 -4.19 -11.61 -12.16
CA LEU A 125 -5.29 -10.66 -12.28
C LEU A 125 -6.56 -11.35 -12.80
N ARG A 126 -6.46 -12.22 -13.81
CA ARG A 126 -7.60 -12.96 -14.38
C ARG A 126 -8.32 -13.82 -13.34
N ARG A 127 -7.59 -14.49 -12.43
CA ARG A 127 -8.20 -15.27 -11.35
C ARG A 127 -8.95 -14.41 -10.34
N LEU A 128 -8.42 -13.23 -10.01
CA LEU A 128 -9.03 -12.31 -9.05
C LEU A 128 -10.29 -11.64 -9.62
N ILE A 129 -10.28 -11.23 -10.89
CA ILE A 129 -11.38 -10.49 -11.51
C ILE A 129 -12.49 -11.38 -12.08
N LYS A 130 -12.51 -12.67 -11.73
CA LYS A 130 -13.63 -13.55 -12.10
C LYS A 130 -14.86 -13.16 -11.26
N PRO A 131 -16.05 -12.98 -11.85
CA PRO A 131 -17.28 -12.78 -11.10
C PRO A 131 -17.44 -13.87 -10.03
N GLY A 132 -17.57 -13.46 -8.77
CA GLY A 132 -17.64 -14.40 -7.65
C GLY A 132 -16.34 -15.15 -7.35
N SER A 133 -15.16 -14.62 -7.71
CA SER A 133 -13.87 -15.23 -7.41
C SER A 133 -13.73 -15.57 -5.91
N PRO A 134 -13.57 -16.85 -5.54
CA PRO A 134 -13.33 -17.23 -4.15
C PRO A 134 -11.95 -16.78 -3.67
N GLU A 135 -10.96 -16.76 -4.57
CA GLU A 135 -9.60 -16.28 -4.28
C GLU A 135 -9.61 -14.80 -3.88
N LEU A 136 -10.31 -13.95 -4.64
CA LEU A 136 -10.48 -12.55 -4.29
C LEU A 136 -11.12 -12.36 -2.92
N ARG A 137 -12.23 -13.08 -2.64
CA ARG A 137 -12.92 -12.97 -1.36
C ARG A 137 -12.03 -13.39 -0.19
N ARG A 138 -11.27 -14.48 -0.35
CA ARG A 138 -10.33 -14.97 0.65
C ARG A 138 -9.22 -13.94 0.91
N TRP A 139 -8.59 -13.43 -0.14
CA TRP A 139 -7.50 -12.45 0.00
C TRP A 139 -7.97 -11.13 0.63
N VAL A 140 -9.18 -10.68 0.31
CA VAL A 140 -9.81 -9.51 0.98
C VAL A 140 -10.06 -9.78 2.47
N ALA A 141 -10.56 -10.97 2.82
CA ALA A 141 -10.79 -11.34 4.22
C ALA A 141 -9.49 -11.40 5.02
N ASN A 142 -8.45 -12.04 4.47
CA ASN A 142 -7.13 -12.11 5.09
C ASN A 142 -6.50 -10.71 5.22
N ALA A 143 -6.64 -9.86 4.19
CA ALA A 143 -6.14 -8.49 4.25
C ALA A 143 -6.80 -7.68 5.38
N ARG A 144 -8.11 -7.88 5.61
CA ARG A 144 -8.82 -7.27 6.73
C ARG A 144 -8.29 -7.75 8.07
N GLU A 145 -7.99 -9.04 8.22
CA GLU A 145 -7.47 -9.61 9.47
C GLU A 145 -6.05 -9.11 9.80
N LEU A 146 -5.19 -8.99 8.79
CA LEU A 146 -3.82 -8.50 8.93
C LEU A 146 -3.73 -6.97 9.09
N SER A 147 -4.81 -6.26 8.78
CA SER A 147 -4.84 -4.79 8.79
C SER A 147 -4.51 -4.21 10.16
N ARG A 148 -3.56 -3.26 10.20
CA ARG A 148 -3.13 -2.54 11.43
C ARG A 148 -3.15 -1.02 11.23
N PRO A 149 -4.32 -0.40 11.01
CA PRO A 149 -4.41 1.03 10.66
C PRO A 149 -4.01 1.96 11.81
N ALA A 150 -4.05 1.49 13.05
CA ALA A 150 -3.65 2.26 14.24
C ALA A 150 -2.17 2.11 14.61
N SER A 151 -1.38 1.32 13.86
CA SER A 151 0.00 0.95 14.22
C SER A 151 0.90 2.13 14.59
N SER A 152 0.85 3.24 13.84
CA SER A 152 1.64 4.43 14.17
C SER A 152 1.22 5.07 15.51
N PHE A 153 -0.07 5.06 15.83
CA PHE A 153 -0.57 5.56 17.11
C PHE A 153 -0.20 4.61 18.25
N ASP A 154 -0.31 3.30 18.03
CA ASP A 154 0.06 2.28 19.03
C ASP A 154 1.55 2.37 19.37
N ILE A 155 2.40 2.52 18.37
CA ILE A 155 3.84 2.74 18.54
C ILE A 155 4.09 4.06 19.28
N GLY A 156 3.41 5.15 18.89
CA GLY A 156 3.53 6.44 19.57
C GLY A 156 3.15 6.36 21.05
N ALA A 157 2.01 5.74 21.36
CA ALA A 157 1.56 5.50 22.73
C ALA A 157 2.57 4.64 23.51
N LYS A 158 3.13 3.61 22.87
CA LYS A 158 4.16 2.76 23.49
C LYS A 158 5.44 3.53 23.80
N ILE A 159 5.91 4.38 22.88
CA ILE A 159 7.08 5.24 23.10
C ILE A 159 6.81 6.22 24.26
N LEU A 160 5.64 6.86 24.27
CA LEU A 160 5.25 7.77 25.35
C LEU A 160 5.20 7.09 26.71
N SER A 161 4.81 5.81 26.78
CA SER A 161 4.79 5.05 28.04
C SER A 161 6.17 4.84 28.68
N PHE A 162 7.26 5.07 27.95
CA PHE A 162 8.63 5.00 28.48
C PHE A 162 9.18 6.36 28.94
N LEU A 163 8.46 7.46 28.70
CA LEU A 163 8.88 8.79 29.12
C LEU A 163 8.40 9.08 30.55
N PRO A 164 9.20 9.78 31.37
CA PRO A 164 8.76 10.19 32.70
C PRO A 164 7.59 11.17 32.61
N GLU A 165 6.75 11.21 33.64
CA GLU A 165 5.67 12.20 33.73
C GLU A 165 6.25 13.62 33.76
N ARG A 166 5.55 14.56 33.12
CA ARG A 166 6.00 15.96 33.04
C ARG A 166 6.13 16.53 34.45
N GLY A 167 7.37 16.84 34.87
CA GLY A 167 7.65 17.51 36.13
C GLY A 167 8.50 16.70 37.11
N GLU A 168 8.74 15.41 36.87
CA GLU A 168 9.72 14.67 37.69
C GLU A 168 11.16 14.95 37.21
N PRO A 169 12.10 15.23 38.15
CA PRO A 169 13.51 15.27 37.80
C PRO A 169 13.93 13.92 37.24
N VAL A 170 14.67 13.91 36.13
CA VAL A 170 15.29 12.69 35.60
C VAL A 170 16.38 12.24 36.58
N SER A 171 16.00 11.57 37.66
CA SER A 171 16.94 11.04 38.64
C SER A 171 17.71 9.88 38.01
N GLY A 172 19.02 10.04 37.89
CA GLY A 172 20.06 9.02 37.65
C GLY A 172 19.64 7.71 36.97
N ARG A 173 20.05 7.55 35.69
CA ARG A 173 20.12 6.30 34.91
C ARG A 173 19.49 5.07 35.58
N ARG A 174 18.16 4.90 35.45
CA ARG A 174 17.60 3.55 35.52
C ARG A 174 18.06 2.83 34.26
N LYS A 175 19.01 1.90 34.40
CA LYS A 175 19.27 0.91 33.34
C LYS A 175 18.01 0.06 33.22
N ALA A 176 17.07 0.49 32.39
CA ALA A 176 16.01 -0.40 31.93
C ALA A 176 16.70 -1.51 31.13
N HIS A 177 16.82 -2.69 31.74
CA HIS A 177 17.19 -3.89 31.00
C HIS A 177 16.05 -4.20 30.03
N ILE A 178 16.17 -3.68 28.81
CA ILE A 178 15.30 -4.04 27.70
C ILE A 178 15.68 -5.48 27.32
N ARG A 179 14.99 -6.47 27.91
CA ARG A 179 14.97 -7.82 27.34
C ARG A 179 14.11 -7.77 26.08
N PHE A 180 14.76 -7.55 24.95
CA PHE A 180 14.19 -7.96 23.68
C PHE A 180 14.13 -9.50 23.69
N ASN A 181 12.95 -10.06 23.78
CA ASN A 181 12.75 -11.47 23.47
C ASN A 181 12.77 -11.61 21.94
N ILE A 182 13.95 -11.42 21.34
CA ILE A 182 14.19 -11.74 19.94
C ILE A 182 14.45 -13.24 19.93
N GLY A 183 13.38 -14.02 19.75
CA GLY A 183 13.52 -15.33 19.15
C GLY A 183 14.02 -15.11 17.73
N CYS A 184 15.25 -15.59 17.45
CA CYS A 184 15.93 -15.58 16.15
C CYS A 184 16.45 -14.22 15.65
N LEU A 185 17.71 -13.90 15.98
CA LEU A 185 18.86 -13.94 15.06
C LEU A 185 20.00 -13.08 15.63
N ASP A 186 21.16 -13.71 15.68
CA ASP A 186 22.42 -13.15 16.15
C ASP A 186 22.93 -12.04 15.22
N ALA A 187 23.69 -11.11 15.81
CA ALA A 187 24.55 -10.10 15.17
C ALA A 187 23.89 -8.83 14.57
N PHE A 188 23.71 -7.80 15.40
CA PHE A 188 24.15 -6.45 15.01
C PHE A 188 24.40 -5.56 16.23
N SER A 189 25.68 -5.32 16.54
CA SER A 189 26.09 -4.33 17.53
C SER A 189 26.47 -3.03 16.80
N ARG A 190 25.85 -1.91 17.16
CA ARG A 190 26.48 -0.60 17.45
C ARG A 190 25.47 0.56 17.48
N ARG A 191 25.56 1.32 18.58
CA ARG A 191 25.07 2.68 18.90
C ARG A 191 24.52 3.51 17.73
N PHE A 192 23.24 3.92 17.87
CA PHE A 192 22.72 5.17 17.31
C PHE A 192 21.96 5.93 18.41
N VAL A 193 22.38 7.16 18.68
CA VAL A 193 21.65 8.12 19.52
C VAL A 193 20.97 9.08 18.55
N PHE A 194 19.64 9.11 18.51
CA PHE A 194 18.86 10.11 17.77
C PHE A 194 18.16 11.02 18.77
N ALA A 195 18.47 12.32 18.71
CA ALA A 195 17.73 13.36 19.41
C ALA A 195 16.52 13.77 18.57
N VAL A 196 15.32 13.71 19.15
CA VAL A 196 14.07 14.18 18.52
C VAL A 196 13.64 15.47 19.23
N TYR A 197 13.58 16.57 18.48
CA TYR A 197 12.99 17.83 18.92
C TYR A 197 11.49 17.80 18.61
N ILE A 198 10.63 17.97 19.63
CA ILE A 198 9.16 18.00 19.48
C ILE A 198 8.70 19.46 19.44
N ALA A 199 8.18 19.90 18.29
CA ALA A 199 7.35 21.10 18.20
C ALA A 199 5.88 20.70 18.43
N THR A 200 5.27 21.25 19.48
CA THR A 200 3.89 21.00 19.87
C THR A 200 2.91 21.70 18.92
N CYS A 201 2.01 20.95 18.29
CA CYS A 201 0.83 21.51 17.62
C CYS A 201 -0.42 20.80 18.13
N GLN A 202 -1.11 21.42 19.09
CA GLN A 202 -2.41 20.99 19.59
C GLN A 202 -3.49 21.37 18.56
N ARG A 203 -4.20 20.39 17.98
CA ARG A 203 -5.55 20.61 17.42
C ARG A 203 -6.46 19.39 17.72
N PRO A 204 -7.76 19.59 18.01
CA PRO A 204 -8.60 18.57 18.64
C PRO A 204 -9.24 17.59 17.65
N LEU A 205 -9.61 16.42 18.20
CA LEU A 205 -10.11 15.18 17.59
C LEU A 205 -11.44 15.24 16.79
N GLN A 206 -11.97 16.41 16.40
CA GLN A 206 -13.28 16.48 15.72
C GLN A 206 -13.24 16.18 14.20
N LYS A 207 -12.06 16.10 13.57
CA LYS A 207 -11.97 15.91 12.11
C LYS A 207 -12.26 14.48 11.63
N THR A 208 -12.12 13.47 12.49
CA THR A 208 -12.17 12.05 12.08
C THR A 208 -13.58 11.61 11.65
N LEU A 209 -14.63 12.08 12.34
CA LEU A 209 -16.04 11.75 12.03
C LEU A 209 -16.55 12.49 10.78
N TRP A 210 -16.11 13.73 10.56
CA TRP A 210 -16.48 14.50 9.36
C TRP A 210 -15.75 14.00 8.10
N TYR A 211 -14.51 13.52 8.24
CA TYR A 211 -13.76 12.86 7.16
C TYR A 211 -14.43 11.55 6.71
N ALA A 212 -14.94 10.75 7.64
CA ALA A 212 -15.62 9.47 7.33
C ALA A 212 -16.96 9.65 6.57
N ALA A 213 -17.75 10.67 6.93
CA ALA A 213 -19.05 10.94 6.30
C ALA A 213 -18.93 11.58 4.90
N SER A 214 -17.99 12.51 4.71
CA SER A 214 -17.71 13.12 3.40
C SER A 214 -17.00 12.15 2.42
N ARG A 215 -16.24 11.17 2.94
CA ARG A 215 -15.63 10.06 2.18
C ARG A 215 -16.65 9.19 1.46
N ARG A 216 -17.78 8.83 2.08
CA ARG A 216 -18.79 7.97 1.43
C ARG A 216 -19.37 8.60 0.16
N ARG A 217 -19.61 9.92 0.13
CA ARG A 217 -20.11 10.61 -1.08
C ARG A 217 -19.07 10.72 -2.19
N LYS A 218 -17.81 11.09 -1.89
CA LYS A 218 -16.74 11.19 -2.90
C LYS A 218 -16.30 9.82 -3.44
N ILE A 219 -16.21 8.80 -2.57
CA ILE A 219 -15.92 7.42 -2.98
C ILE A 219 -17.11 6.85 -3.77
N SER A 220 -18.36 7.18 -3.43
CA SER A 220 -19.54 6.80 -4.23
C SER A 220 -19.51 7.41 -5.64
N LEU A 221 -18.99 8.63 -5.79
CA LEU A 221 -18.80 9.30 -7.10
C LEU A 221 -17.64 8.68 -7.90
N MET A 222 -16.56 8.22 -7.27
CA MET A 222 -15.49 7.45 -7.94
C MET A 222 -15.83 5.96 -8.13
N ARG A 223 -16.79 5.44 -7.35
CA ARG A 223 -17.46 4.14 -7.54
C ARG A 223 -18.64 4.22 -8.51
N CYS A 224 -18.91 5.40 -9.10
CA CYS A 224 -19.98 5.54 -10.07
C CYS A 224 -19.69 4.58 -11.22
N ARG A 225 -20.53 3.54 -11.26
CA ARG A 225 -20.42 2.38 -12.15
C ARG A 225 -20.18 2.90 -13.56
N ASN A 226 -19.02 2.58 -14.12
CA ASN A 226 -18.95 2.44 -15.56
C ASN A 226 -20.05 1.41 -15.90
N SER A 227 -20.94 1.73 -16.82
CA SER A 227 -22.17 0.98 -17.16
C SER A 227 -21.92 -0.47 -17.65
N ARG A 228 -20.68 -0.97 -17.53
CA ARG A 228 -20.18 -2.27 -17.96
C ARG A 228 -19.60 -3.16 -16.84
N GLY A 229 -19.67 -2.76 -15.56
CA GLY A 229 -19.39 -3.69 -14.43
C GLY A 229 -17.96 -4.24 -14.31
N GLY A 230 -16.95 -3.55 -14.86
CA GLY A 230 -15.55 -3.99 -14.80
C GLY A 230 -14.85 -3.75 -13.45
N TYR A 231 -13.83 -4.54 -13.15
CA TYR A 231 -12.98 -4.41 -11.96
C TYR A 231 -12.01 -3.23 -12.10
N ARG A 232 -11.62 -2.60 -10.99
CA ARG A 232 -10.67 -1.48 -10.98
C ARG A 232 -9.34 -1.91 -10.39
N VAL A 233 -8.28 -1.62 -11.10
CA VAL A 233 -6.93 -1.99 -10.72
C VAL A 233 -6.11 -0.72 -10.55
N VAL A 234 -5.53 -0.52 -9.37
CA VAL A 234 -4.57 0.56 -9.15
C VAL A 234 -3.15 0.03 -9.33
N ILE A 235 -2.39 0.69 -10.19
CA ILE A 235 -1.01 0.31 -10.58
C ILE A 235 -0.08 1.49 -10.38
#